data_AF-A0A1Q6M5P4-F1
#
_entry.id   AF-A0A1Q6M5P4-F1
#
_cell.length_a   1.000
_cell.length_b   1.000
_cell.length_c   1.000
_cell.angle_alpha   90.00
_cell.angle_beta   90.00
_cell.angle_gamma   90.00
#
_symmetry.space_group_name_H-M   'P 1'
#
loop_
_entity.id
_entity.type
_entity.pdbx_description
1 polymer ?
#
loop_
_entity_poly.entity_id
_entity_poly.type
_entity_poly.pdbx_seq_one_letter_code
_entity_poly.pdbx_strand_id
1 'polypeptide(L)'
;MLLSMKKLNEVKNIIVSRRKRKDFEVVTEEWLKYKKNTVKKSTYYNYSYSVAKYLYPSFAGKNITKIKNYNNFIEELSDTLSPKTVRDIVTKLKEIINFYEEEHNTKLNIKKMSLPKMNKKEIQILSNKEKQKLEKYCIQQNDLKSLGILICLNTGLRVGEVCALRWENVDFETRRIHVEKTIERIYSKEENKTIVIIDTPKSITSVRTIPINSKLYNILKQIRGKSKKTDFVLTGSSEHYVEPRNYQYHFKEILKRSKVKKYKFHTLRHTFATNCIEAGMDIKSLSEILGHADVSITLNIYVHSSDKAKRKYLEKI
;
A
#
# COMPACT_ATOMS: atom_id res chain seq x y z
N MET A 1 25.27 -8.65 -58.86
CA MET A 1 25.09 -7.45 -58.01
C MET A 1 23.81 -7.51 -57.17
N LEU A 2 22.64 -7.87 -57.74
CA LEU A 2 21.34 -7.99 -57.03
C LEU A 2 21.29 -9.06 -55.90
N LEU A 3 21.96 -10.21 -56.04
CA LEU A 3 22.03 -11.24 -54.99
C LEU A 3 22.77 -10.77 -53.73
N SER A 4 23.70 -9.82 -53.86
CA SER A 4 24.48 -9.24 -52.76
C SER A 4 23.62 -8.28 -51.92
N MET A 5 22.78 -7.46 -52.57
CA MET A 5 21.89 -6.51 -51.89
C MET A 5 20.79 -7.19 -51.06
N LYS A 6 20.25 -8.33 -51.50
CA LYS A 6 19.27 -9.12 -50.72
C LYS A 6 19.88 -9.68 -49.43
N LYS A 7 21.08 -10.28 -49.50
CA LYS A 7 21.82 -10.77 -48.32
C LYS A 7 22.20 -9.63 -47.36
N LEU A 8 22.61 -8.47 -47.88
CA LEU A 8 22.88 -7.28 -47.08
C LEU A 8 21.63 -6.76 -46.35
N ASN A 9 20.46 -6.80 -46.99
CA ASN A 9 19.20 -6.39 -46.38
C ASN A 9 18.70 -7.39 -45.31
N GLU A 10 18.85 -8.70 -45.53
CA GLU A 10 18.56 -9.72 -44.51
C GLU A 10 19.49 -9.59 -43.29
N VAL A 11 20.79 -9.41 -43.51
CA VAL A 11 21.76 -9.20 -42.43
C VAL A 11 21.45 -7.89 -41.69
N LYS A 12 21.11 -6.81 -42.39
CA LYS A 12 20.63 -5.56 -41.76
C LYS A 12 19.36 -5.78 -40.94
N ASN A 13 18.39 -6.54 -41.44
CA ASN A 13 17.16 -6.85 -40.71
C ASN A 13 17.40 -7.72 -39.46
N ILE A 14 18.32 -8.68 -39.53
CA ILE A 14 18.75 -9.50 -38.38
C ILE A 14 19.52 -8.65 -37.37
N ILE A 15 20.38 -7.74 -37.81
CA ILE A 15 21.12 -6.82 -36.93
C ILE A 15 20.16 -5.82 -36.28
N VAL A 16 19.18 -5.30 -37.02
CA VAL A 16 18.15 -4.40 -36.49
C VAL A 16 17.25 -5.13 -35.50
N SER A 17 16.85 -6.37 -35.77
CA SER A 17 16.06 -7.18 -34.82
C SER A 17 16.85 -7.53 -33.56
N ARG A 18 18.15 -7.88 -33.69
CA ARG A 18 19.06 -8.09 -32.56
C ARG A 18 19.37 -6.82 -31.78
N ARG A 19 19.43 -5.65 -32.42
CA ARG A 19 19.61 -4.35 -31.76
C ARG A 19 18.35 -3.91 -31.02
N LYS A 20 17.17 -4.10 -31.61
CA LYS A 20 15.88 -3.82 -30.94
C LYS A 20 15.68 -4.67 -29.68
N ARG A 21 16.11 -5.94 -29.69
CA ARG A 21 16.09 -6.81 -28.49
C ARG A 21 16.98 -6.35 -27.33
N LYS A 22 17.91 -5.42 -27.58
CA LYS A 22 18.79 -4.85 -26.55
C LYS A 22 18.40 -3.44 -26.16
N ASP A 23 17.34 -2.89 -26.75
CA ASP A 23 16.86 -1.57 -26.39
C ASP A 23 16.14 -1.62 -25.03
N PHE A 24 16.49 -0.70 -24.14
CA PHE A 24 15.92 -0.66 -22.80
C PHE A 24 14.40 -0.50 -22.81
N GLU A 25 13.85 0.29 -23.74
CA GLU A 25 12.41 0.50 -23.85
C GLU A 25 11.72 -0.80 -24.24
N VAL A 26 12.20 -1.47 -25.28
CA VAL A 26 11.66 -2.76 -25.75
C VAL A 26 11.68 -3.82 -24.64
N VAL A 27 12.81 -3.97 -23.95
CA VAL A 27 12.95 -4.89 -22.81
C VAL A 27 11.99 -4.54 -21.68
N THR A 28 11.81 -3.25 -21.40
CA THR A 28 10.90 -2.80 -20.35
C THR A 28 9.44 -3.06 -20.72
N GLU A 29 9.06 -2.93 -21.99
CA GLU A 29 7.72 -3.27 -22.47
C GLU A 29 7.43 -4.76 -22.35
N GLU A 30 8.39 -5.62 -22.68
CA GLU A 30 8.31 -7.07 -22.48
C GLU A 30 8.16 -7.42 -20.99
N TRP A 31 8.98 -6.81 -20.13
CA TRP A 31 8.88 -6.95 -18.68
C TRP A 31 7.51 -6.49 -18.15
N LEU A 32 7.00 -5.34 -18.61
CA LEU A 32 5.67 -4.84 -18.22
C LEU A 32 4.56 -5.81 -18.67
N LYS A 33 4.67 -6.40 -19.86
CA LYS A 33 3.73 -7.41 -20.35
C LYS A 33 3.71 -8.64 -19.44
N TYR A 34 4.88 -9.12 -19.02
CA TYR A 34 4.98 -10.20 -18.04
C TYR A 34 4.36 -9.81 -16.68
N LYS A 35 4.67 -8.62 -16.17
CA LYS A 35 4.13 -8.13 -14.89
C LYS A 35 2.61 -7.98 -14.92
N LYS A 36 2.02 -7.57 -16.05
CA LYS A 36 0.56 -7.46 -16.20
C LYS A 36 -0.18 -8.75 -15.81
N ASN A 37 0.43 -9.91 -16.02
CA ASN A 37 -0.17 -11.21 -15.73
C ASN A 37 0.18 -11.77 -14.33
N THR A 38 1.15 -11.18 -13.64
CA THR A 38 1.68 -11.71 -12.37
C THR A 38 1.41 -10.82 -11.17
N VAL A 39 0.98 -9.57 -11.38
CA VAL A 39 0.66 -8.63 -10.29
C VAL A 39 -0.75 -8.04 -10.43
N LYS A 40 -1.32 -7.58 -9.32
CA LYS A 40 -2.62 -6.88 -9.33
C LYS A 40 -2.59 -5.65 -10.25
N LYS A 41 -3.76 -5.30 -10.79
CA LYS A 41 -3.98 -4.14 -11.69
C LYS A 41 -3.38 -2.85 -11.10
N SER A 42 -3.55 -2.60 -9.80
CA SER A 42 -2.98 -1.44 -9.11
C SER A 42 -1.44 -1.43 -9.09
N THR A 43 -0.80 -2.58 -8.86
CA THR A 43 0.67 -2.72 -8.90
C THR A 43 1.19 -2.50 -10.31
N TYR A 44 0.56 -3.11 -11.32
CA TYR A 44 0.93 -2.94 -12.72
C TYR A 44 0.90 -1.47 -13.17
N TYR A 45 -0.15 -0.73 -12.82
CA TYR A 45 -0.23 0.69 -13.16
C TYR A 45 0.80 1.54 -12.42
N ASN A 46 1.10 1.23 -11.15
CA ASN A 46 2.20 1.89 -10.45
C ASN A 46 3.56 1.63 -11.11
N TYR A 47 3.78 0.41 -11.62
CA TYR A 47 5.00 0.07 -12.35
C TYR A 47 5.08 0.84 -13.66
N SER A 48 4.01 0.80 -14.46
CA SER A 48 3.90 1.51 -15.73
C SER A 48 4.12 3.02 -15.57
N TYR A 49 3.50 3.63 -14.56
CA TYR A 49 3.70 5.05 -14.25
C TYR A 49 5.14 5.35 -13.84
N SER A 50 5.71 4.54 -12.94
CA SER A 50 7.08 4.72 -12.46
C SER A 50 8.11 4.59 -13.60
N VAL A 51 7.90 3.65 -14.51
CA VAL A 51 8.72 3.46 -15.71
C VAL A 51 8.64 4.69 -16.62
N ALA A 52 7.42 5.06 -17.02
CA ALA A 52 7.20 6.15 -17.96
C ALA A 52 7.73 7.49 -17.42
N LYS A 53 7.54 7.74 -16.13
CA LYS A 53 7.93 9.01 -15.50
C LYS A 53 9.43 9.10 -15.18
N TYR A 54 10.06 8.01 -14.74
CA TYR A 54 11.42 8.08 -14.18
C TYR A 54 12.46 7.29 -14.97
N LEU A 55 12.11 6.16 -15.58
CA LEU A 55 13.11 5.33 -16.27
C LEU A 55 13.25 5.71 -17.75
N TYR A 56 12.14 5.91 -18.46
CA TYR A 56 12.17 6.25 -19.88
C TYR A 56 12.92 7.56 -20.19
N PRO A 57 12.76 8.66 -19.43
CA PRO A 57 13.53 9.87 -19.69
C PRO A 57 15.05 9.67 -19.65
N SER A 58 15.52 8.69 -18.87
CA SER A 58 16.95 8.41 -18.71
C SER A 58 17.47 7.29 -19.61
N PHE A 59 16.64 6.31 -19.96
CA PHE A 59 17.12 5.05 -20.55
C PHE A 59 16.44 4.62 -21.85
N ALA A 60 15.30 5.21 -22.25
CA ALA A 60 14.65 4.84 -23.50
C ALA A 60 15.59 5.05 -24.70
N GLY A 61 15.57 4.14 -25.69
CA GLY A 61 16.47 4.16 -26.84
C GLY A 61 17.92 3.74 -26.55
N LYS A 62 18.29 3.51 -25.29
CA LYS A 62 19.65 3.09 -24.91
C LYS A 62 19.76 1.57 -24.95
N ASN A 63 20.92 1.09 -25.38
CA ASN A 63 21.23 -0.34 -25.31
C ASN A 63 21.47 -0.76 -23.85
N ILE A 64 20.63 -1.64 -23.31
CA ILE A 64 20.65 -2.08 -21.91
C ILE A 64 22.01 -2.65 -21.50
N THR A 65 22.72 -3.33 -22.41
CA THR A 65 24.05 -3.92 -22.12
C THR A 65 25.17 -2.88 -22.02
N LYS A 66 24.90 -1.63 -22.40
CA LYS A 66 25.88 -0.53 -22.41
C LYS A 66 25.63 0.53 -21.33
N ILE A 67 24.53 0.44 -20.59
CA ILE A 67 24.21 1.39 -19.53
C ILE A 67 25.16 1.14 -18.34
N LYS A 68 25.88 2.18 -17.91
CA LYS A 68 26.84 2.09 -16.79
C LYS A 68 26.69 3.20 -15.75
N ASN A 69 26.02 4.29 -16.09
CA ASN A 69 25.90 5.52 -15.29
C ASN A 69 24.70 5.50 -14.34
N TYR A 70 24.42 4.37 -13.70
CA TYR A 70 23.27 4.24 -12.80
C TYR A 70 23.35 5.12 -11.55
N ASN A 71 24.55 5.41 -11.03
CA ASN A 71 24.69 6.24 -9.83
C ASN A 71 24.36 7.72 -10.10
N ASN A 72 24.72 8.27 -11.26
CA ASN A 72 24.31 9.63 -11.64
C ASN A 72 22.78 9.74 -11.71
N PHE A 73 22.12 8.74 -12.31
CA PHE A 73 20.66 8.66 -12.32
C PHE A 73 20.06 8.61 -10.91
N ILE A 74 20.67 7.87 -9.98
CA ILE A 74 20.21 7.78 -8.60
C ILE A 74 20.41 9.11 -7.86
N GLU A 75 21.49 9.82 -8.13
CA GLU A 75 21.79 11.14 -7.56
C GLU A 75 20.75 12.18 -8.03
N GLU A 76 20.50 12.28 -9.33
CA GLU A 76 19.48 13.15 -9.91
C GLU A 76 18.08 12.89 -9.32
N LEU A 77 17.71 11.63 -9.10
CA LEU A 77 16.45 11.30 -8.43
C LEU A 77 16.46 11.68 -6.95
N SER A 78 17.61 11.60 -6.28
CA SER A 78 17.74 11.90 -4.85
C SER A 78 17.62 13.39 -4.55
N ASP A 79 17.93 14.25 -5.52
CA ASP A 79 17.77 15.71 -5.40
C ASP A 79 16.31 16.15 -5.29
N THR A 80 15.38 15.37 -5.85
CA THR A 80 13.97 15.75 -5.96
C THR A 80 13.00 14.81 -5.24
N LEU A 81 13.41 13.57 -4.96
CA LEU A 81 12.53 12.53 -4.43
C LEU A 81 13.01 12.02 -3.06
N SER A 82 12.05 11.50 -2.29
CA SER A 82 12.38 10.87 -1.01
C SER A 82 13.22 9.59 -1.20
N PRO A 83 14.13 9.25 -0.26
CA PRO A 83 14.97 8.05 -0.36
C PRO A 83 14.20 6.74 -0.61
N LYS A 84 12.98 6.63 -0.06
CA LYS A 84 12.11 5.47 -0.29
C LYS A 84 11.63 5.40 -1.74
N THR A 85 11.20 6.53 -2.30
CA THR A 85 10.77 6.62 -3.70
C THR A 85 11.90 6.26 -4.65
N VAL A 86 13.11 6.81 -4.41
CA VAL A 86 14.31 6.48 -5.22
C VAL A 86 14.59 4.98 -5.17
N ARG A 87 14.61 4.38 -3.97
CA ARG A 87 14.80 2.93 -3.81
C ARG A 87 13.75 2.12 -4.56
N ASP A 88 12.48 2.52 -4.48
CA ASP A 88 11.40 1.82 -5.19
C ASP A 88 11.53 1.94 -6.71
N ILE A 89 12.08 3.04 -7.24
CA ILE A 89 12.37 3.18 -8.68
C ILE A 89 13.55 2.27 -9.05
N VAL A 90 14.63 2.29 -8.27
CA VAL A 90 15.82 1.47 -8.52
C VAL A 90 15.52 -0.03 -8.40
N THR A 91 14.64 -0.44 -7.49
CA THR A 91 14.19 -1.84 -7.42
C THR A 91 13.54 -2.27 -8.73
N LYS A 92 12.68 -1.45 -9.33
CA LYS A 92 12.07 -1.76 -10.64
C LYS A 92 13.10 -1.80 -11.76
N LEU A 93 14.07 -0.89 -11.75
CA LEU A 93 15.19 -0.91 -12.69
C LEU A 93 15.99 -2.22 -12.59
N LYS A 94 16.27 -2.69 -11.36
CA LYS A 94 16.91 -3.99 -11.14
C LYS A 94 16.05 -5.16 -11.62
N GLU A 95 14.74 -5.13 -11.38
CA GLU A 95 13.82 -6.16 -11.92
C GLU A 95 13.83 -6.21 -13.45
N ILE A 96 13.89 -5.07 -14.15
CA ILE A 96 13.99 -5.00 -15.62
C ILE A 96 15.31 -5.58 -16.12
N ILE A 97 16.41 -5.23 -15.44
CA ILE A 97 17.75 -5.76 -15.76
C ILE A 97 17.80 -7.28 -15.57
N ASN A 98 17.30 -7.78 -14.43
CA ASN A 98 17.29 -9.21 -14.14
C ASN A 98 16.43 -9.96 -15.16
N PHE A 99 15.28 -9.40 -15.56
CA PHE A 99 14.44 -9.97 -16.60
C PHE A 99 15.20 -10.14 -17.92
N TYR A 100 15.97 -9.13 -18.35
CA TYR A 100 16.82 -9.25 -19.53
C TYR A 100 17.91 -10.33 -19.38
N GLU A 101 18.57 -10.38 -18.21
CA GLU A 101 19.61 -11.37 -17.92
C GLU A 101 19.07 -12.81 -18.01
N GLU A 102 17.89 -13.06 -17.44
CA GLU A 102 17.20 -14.35 -17.47
C GLU A 102 16.78 -14.76 -18.89
N GLU A 103 16.06 -13.90 -19.61
CA GLU A 103 15.57 -14.18 -20.97
C GLU A 103 16.71 -14.41 -21.99
N HIS A 104 17.87 -13.82 -21.75
CA HIS A 104 19.04 -13.93 -22.63
C HIS A 104 20.15 -14.84 -22.10
N ASN A 105 19.95 -15.51 -20.96
CA ASN A 105 20.95 -16.33 -20.27
C ASN A 105 22.32 -15.65 -20.21
N THR A 106 22.32 -14.39 -19.77
CA THR A 106 23.50 -13.52 -19.75
C THR A 106 23.61 -12.79 -18.43
N LYS A 107 24.78 -12.20 -18.15
CA LYS A 107 24.99 -11.38 -16.96
C LYS A 107 25.67 -10.07 -17.35
N LEU A 108 25.03 -8.97 -17.03
CA LEU A 108 25.54 -7.63 -17.29
C LEU A 108 26.53 -7.23 -16.21
N ASN A 109 27.68 -6.69 -16.64
CA ASN A 109 28.65 -6.12 -15.72
C ASN A 109 28.20 -4.73 -15.26
N ILE A 110 27.40 -4.68 -14.19
CA ILE A 110 26.81 -3.46 -13.66
C ILE A 110 27.58 -3.00 -12.42
N LYS A 111 27.97 -1.72 -12.40
CA LYS A 111 28.55 -1.09 -11.20
C LYS A 111 27.53 -1.10 -10.06
N LYS A 112 28.01 -1.24 -8.83
CA LYS A 112 27.18 -1.17 -7.62
C LYS A 112 26.35 0.12 -7.61
N MET A 113 25.02 -0.05 -7.51
CA MET A 113 24.07 1.04 -7.34
C MET A 113 24.02 1.48 -5.87
N SER A 114 24.44 2.72 -5.60
CA SER A 114 24.49 3.31 -4.27
C SER A 114 23.14 3.90 -3.88
N LEU A 115 22.39 3.20 -3.02
CA LEU A 115 21.03 3.62 -2.63
C LEU A 115 21.04 4.64 -1.48
N PRO A 116 20.19 5.68 -1.52
CA PRO A 116 20.16 6.75 -0.51
C PRO A 116 19.70 6.23 0.85
N LYS A 117 20.44 6.49 1.93
CA LYS A 117 20.14 5.97 3.29
C LYS A 117 18.69 6.25 3.71
N MET A 118 18.05 5.26 4.33
CA MET A 118 16.72 5.43 4.91
C MET A 118 16.84 5.70 6.40
N ASN A 119 16.35 6.85 6.83
CA ASN A 119 16.14 7.10 8.25
C ASN A 119 14.80 6.46 8.65
N LYS A 120 14.81 5.68 9.74
CA LYS A 120 13.57 5.20 10.35
C LYS A 120 12.81 6.42 10.87
N LYS A 121 11.58 6.62 10.40
CA LYS A 121 10.69 7.64 10.96
C LYS A 121 9.99 7.05 12.17
N GLU A 122 9.97 7.80 13.27
CA GLU A 122 9.17 7.42 14.43
C GLU A 122 7.69 7.34 14.05
N ILE A 123 7.04 6.30 14.57
CA ILE A 123 5.63 6.06 14.33
C ILE A 123 4.82 6.97 15.24
N GLN A 124 3.93 7.73 14.64
CA GLN A 124 3.02 8.59 15.37
C GLN A 124 1.77 7.80 15.80
N ILE A 125 1.47 7.86 17.10
CA ILE A 125 0.26 7.32 17.72
C ILE A 125 -0.50 8.44 18.45
N LEU A 126 -1.79 8.24 18.69
CA LEU A 126 -2.55 9.13 19.56
C LEU A 126 -2.18 8.83 21.01
N SER A 127 -2.00 9.89 21.82
CA SER A 127 -1.96 9.71 23.28
C SER A 127 -3.32 9.27 23.82
N ASN A 128 -3.35 8.68 25.02
CA ASN A 128 -4.60 8.29 25.67
C ASN A 128 -5.61 9.45 25.79
N LYS A 129 -5.12 10.67 26.12
CA LYS A 129 -5.97 11.88 26.20
C LYS A 129 -6.55 12.25 24.83
N GLU A 130 -5.76 12.18 23.76
CA GLU A 130 -6.23 12.47 22.39
C GLU A 130 -7.21 11.42 21.88
N LYS A 131 -6.93 10.14 22.14
CA LYS A 131 -7.84 9.03 21.80
C LYS A 131 -9.20 9.23 22.47
N GLN A 132 -9.23 9.51 23.78
CA GLN A 132 -10.48 9.75 24.52
C GLN A 132 -11.26 10.95 23.96
N LYS A 133 -10.58 12.06 23.64
CA LYS A 133 -11.23 13.23 23.00
C LYS A 133 -11.85 12.87 21.66
N LEU A 134 -11.11 12.14 20.82
CA LEU A 134 -11.58 11.72 19.50
C LEU A 134 -12.77 10.76 19.62
N GLU A 135 -12.68 9.74 20.49
CA GLU A 135 -13.78 8.80 20.73
C GLU A 135 -15.04 9.51 21.22
N LYS A 136 -14.91 10.40 22.22
CA LYS A 136 -16.03 11.17 22.75
C LYS A 136 -16.69 12.00 21.66
N TYR A 137 -15.89 12.71 20.85
CA TYR A 137 -16.40 13.51 19.75
C TYR A 137 -17.16 12.64 18.74
N CYS A 138 -16.59 11.52 18.29
CA CYS A 138 -17.23 10.65 17.31
C CYS A 138 -18.55 10.04 17.84
N ILE A 139 -18.59 9.65 19.12
CA ILE A 139 -19.81 9.15 19.77
C ILE A 139 -20.89 10.24 19.82
N GLN A 140 -20.50 11.47 20.14
CA GLN A 140 -21.44 12.61 20.22
C GLN A 140 -22.00 13.01 18.85
N GLN A 141 -21.21 12.93 17.77
CA GLN A 141 -21.70 13.21 16.42
C GLN A 141 -22.73 12.16 15.97
N ASN A 142 -22.58 10.91 16.41
CA ASN A 142 -23.53 9.83 16.14
C ASN A 142 -23.87 9.65 14.64
N ASP A 143 -22.87 9.84 13.77
CA ASP A 143 -23.00 9.69 12.32
C ASP A 143 -22.15 8.53 11.78
N LEU A 144 -22.47 8.06 10.58
CA LEU A 144 -21.84 6.89 9.95
C LEU A 144 -20.35 7.09 9.62
N LYS A 145 -19.91 8.31 9.31
CA LYS A 145 -18.51 8.60 9.03
C LYS A 145 -17.71 8.68 10.33
N SER A 146 -18.27 9.25 11.39
CA SER A 146 -17.69 9.21 12.73
C SER A 146 -17.60 7.78 13.27
N LEU A 147 -18.61 6.93 13.00
CA LEU A 147 -18.58 5.49 13.31
C LEU A 147 -17.39 4.79 12.66
N GLY A 148 -17.08 5.08 11.41
CA GLY A 148 -15.93 4.48 10.73
C GLY A 148 -14.59 4.75 11.44
N ILE A 149 -14.41 5.92 12.06
CA ILE A 149 -13.22 6.22 12.87
C ILE A 149 -13.18 5.35 14.12
N LEU A 150 -14.32 5.18 14.79
CA LEU A 150 -14.44 4.31 15.97
C LEU A 150 -14.14 2.85 15.62
N ILE A 151 -14.62 2.36 14.48
CA ILE A 151 -14.27 1.03 13.96
C ILE A 151 -12.75 0.93 13.82
N CYS A 152 -12.11 1.85 13.09
CA CYS A 152 -10.65 1.81 12.89
C CYS A 152 -9.84 1.86 14.20
N LEU A 153 -10.27 2.63 15.20
CA LEU A 153 -9.61 2.70 16.51
C LEU A 153 -9.69 1.38 17.30
N ASN A 154 -10.69 0.54 17.02
CA ASN A 154 -10.97 -0.69 17.75
C ASN A 154 -10.61 -1.96 16.97
N THR A 155 -10.30 -1.86 15.68
CA THR A 155 -10.01 -3.04 14.82
C THR A 155 -8.78 -2.86 13.93
N GLY A 156 -8.23 -1.64 13.83
CA GLY A 156 -7.05 -1.38 13.03
C GLY A 156 -7.25 -1.49 11.52
N LEU A 157 -8.49 -1.36 11.01
CA LEU A 157 -8.76 -1.37 9.57
C LEU A 157 -7.95 -0.30 8.82
N ARG A 158 -7.49 -0.64 7.62
CA ARG A 158 -6.95 0.32 6.66
C ARG A 158 -8.09 1.19 6.12
N VAL A 159 -7.75 2.39 5.63
CA VAL A 159 -8.74 3.35 5.12
C VAL A 159 -9.61 2.78 4.00
N GLY A 160 -9.02 2.04 3.05
CA GLY A 160 -9.76 1.41 1.96
C GLY A 160 -10.69 0.29 2.44
N GLU A 161 -10.29 -0.44 3.49
CA GLU A 161 -11.08 -1.52 4.09
C GLU A 161 -12.34 -0.96 4.78
N VAL A 162 -12.20 0.08 5.61
CA VAL A 162 -13.37 0.70 6.27
C VAL A 162 -14.28 1.42 5.27
N CYS A 163 -13.71 2.00 4.20
CA CYS A 163 -14.50 2.59 3.11
C CYS A 163 -15.30 1.56 2.33
N ALA A 164 -14.81 0.32 2.21
CA ALA A 164 -15.47 -0.78 1.51
C ALA A 164 -16.43 -1.59 2.39
N LEU A 165 -16.43 -1.37 3.70
CA LEU A 165 -17.16 -2.19 4.66
C LEU A 165 -18.67 -2.04 4.47
N ARG A 166 -19.37 -3.17 4.30
CA ARG A 166 -20.84 -3.24 4.25
C ARG A 166 -21.40 -3.84 5.54
N TRP A 167 -22.69 -3.63 5.81
CA TRP A 167 -23.32 -4.16 7.02
C TRP A 167 -23.42 -5.69 7.03
N GLU A 168 -23.43 -6.34 5.87
CA GLU A 168 -23.33 -7.81 5.74
C GLU A 168 -22.00 -8.36 6.25
N ASN A 169 -20.95 -7.54 6.28
CA ASN A 169 -19.64 -7.93 6.80
C ASN A 169 -19.56 -7.81 8.33
N VAL A 170 -20.59 -7.29 9.00
CA VAL A 170 -20.66 -7.17 10.47
C VAL A 170 -21.58 -8.26 11.00
N ASP A 171 -20.98 -9.31 11.53
CA ASP A 171 -21.69 -10.41 12.18
C ASP A 171 -21.97 -10.04 13.65
N PHE A 172 -23.25 -9.76 13.93
CA PHE A 172 -23.72 -9.42 15.27
C PHE A 172 -23.97 -10.63 16.16
N GLU A 173 -24.12 -11.83 15.60
CA GLU A 173 -24.32 -13.07 16.34
C GLU A 173 -22.99 -13.52 16.93
N THR A 174 -21.96 -13.59 16.08
CA THR A 174 -20.62 -14.03 16.49
C THR A 174 -19.69 -12.88 16.90
N ARG A 175 -20.18 -11.63 16.86
CA ARG A 175 -19.46 -10.39 17.20
C ARG A 175 -18.14 -10.25 16.44
N ARG A 176 -18.21 -10.29 15.12
CA ARG A 176 -17.06 -10.27 14.23
C ARG A 176 -17.25 -9.32 13.05
N ILE A 177 -16.15 -8.77 12.55
CA ILE A 177 -16.10 -8.02 11.29
C ILE A 177 -15.27 -8.81 10.29
N HIS A 178 -15.86 -9.10 9.14
CA HIS A 178 -15.21 -9.74 8.00
C HIS A 178 -14.61 -8.69 7.07
N VAL A 179 -13.31 -8.74 6.85
CA VAL A 179 -12.59 -7.80 5.99
C VAL A 179 -12.27 -8.49 4.69
N GLU A 180 -13.05 -8.21 3.65
CA GLU A 180 -12.98 -8.97 2.38
C GLU A 180 -12.70 -8.09 1.16
N LYS A 181 -12.95 -6.78 1.28
CA LYS A 181 -12.87 -5.82 0.19
C LYS A 181 -12.13 -4.56 0.64
N THR A 182 -11.55 -3.85 -0.33
CA THR A 182 -10.93 -2.54 -0.15
C THR A 182 -11.31 -1.63 -1.32
N ILE A 183 -11.54 -0.36 -1.04
CA ILE A 183 -11.65 0.67 -2.07
C ILE A 183 -10.28 1.31 -2.26
N GLU A 184 -9.83 1.41 -3.51
CA GLU A 184 -8.59 2.09 -3.88
C GLU A 184 -8.80 2.99 -5.09
N ARG A 185 -8.11 4.14 -5.14
CA ARG A 185 -7.99 4.95 -6.35
C ARG A 185 -6.72 4.54 -7.08
N ILE A 186 -6.85 4.17 -8.35
CA ILE A 186 -5.74 3.74 -9.21
C ILE A 186 -5.69 4.59 -10.47
N TYR A 187 -4.51 4.76 -11.07
CA TYR A 187 -4.37 5.37 -12.39
C TYR A 187 -4.68 4.32 -13.46
N SER A 188 -5.71 4.53 -14.28
CA SER A 188 -6.01 3.65 -15.42
C SER A 188 -5.28 4.17 -16.66
N LYS A 189 -4.37 3.36 -17.23
CA LYS A 189 -3.74 3.68 -18.51
C LYS A 189 -4.76 3.68 -19.66
N GLU A 190 -5.76 2.80 -19.60
CA GLU A 190 -6.81 2.65 -20.62
C GLU A 190 -7.69 3.91 -20.70
N GLU A 191 -8.03 4.49 -19.55
CA GLU A 191 -8.88 5.69 -19.49
C GLU A 191 -8.09 6.99 -19.35
N ASN A 192 -6.75 6.90 -19.33
CA ASN A 192 -5.81 8.00 -19.08
C ASN A 192 -6.19 8.91 -17.89
N LYS A 193 -6.81 8.32 -16.85
CA LYS A 193 -7.30 9.05 -15.67
C LYS A 193 -7.30 8.14 -14.44
N THR A 194 -7.39 8.75 -13.25
CA THR A 194 -7.56 7.97 -12.02
C THR A 194 -9.00 7.53 -11.83
N ILE A 195 -9.20 6.24 -11.58
CA ILE A 195 -10.50 5.62 -11.31
C ILE A 195 -10.54 5.03 -9.90
N VAL A 196 -11.73 4.87 -9.35
CA VAL A 196 -11.94 4.18 -8.07
C VAL A 196 -12.39 2.75 -8.35
N ILE A 197 -11.75 1.80 -7.68
CA ILE A 197 -12.08 0.38 -7.78
C ILE A 197 -12.39 -0.19 -6.40
N ILE A 198 -13.30 -1.17 -6.37
CA ILE A 198 -13.49 -2.08 -5.23
C ILE A 198 -12.82 -3.39 -5.61
N ASP A 199 -11.86 -3.83 -4.81
CA ASP A 199 -11.10 -5.06 -5.07
C ASP A 199 -10.90 -5.83 -3.76
N THR A 200 -10.45 -7.07 -3.88
CA THR A 200 -9.92 -7.86 -2.78
C THR A 200 -8.65 -7.21 -2.19
N PRO A 201 -8.42 -7.32 -0.88
CA PRO A 201 -7.18 -6.88 -0.24
C PRO A 201 -5.92 -7.45 -0.91
N LYS A 202 -4.80 -6.73 -0.79
CA LYS A 202 -3.57 -7.00 -1.57
C LYS A 202 -2.97 -8.40 -1.40
N SER A 203 -3.14 -9.04 -0.23
CA SER A 203 -2.72 -10.42 0.03
C SER A 203 -3.91 -11.26 0.50
N ILE A 204 -3.84 -12.57 0.31
CA ILE A 204 -4.84 -13.52 0.86
C ILE A 204 -4.98 -13.35 2.38
N THR A 205 -3.85 -13.13 3.08
CA THR A 205 -3.82 -12.87 4.53
C THR A 205 -4.46 -11.55 4.95
N SER A 206 -4.74 -10.65 4.01
CA SER A 206 -5.48 -9.43 4.30
C SER A 206 -7.00 -9.66 4.32
N VAL A 207 -7.48 -10.77 3.76
CA VAL A 207 -8.85 -11.27 4.00
C VAL A 207 -8.88 -11.95 5.36
N ARG A 208 -9.66 -11.42 6.29
CA ARG A 208 -9.59 -11.83 7.70
C ARG A 208 -10.85 -11.49 8.47
N THR A 209 -10.99 -12.13 9.62
CA THR A 209 -12.10 -11.91 10.55
C THR A 209 -11.58 -11.32 11.85
N ILE A 210 -12.15 -10.21 12.29
CA ILE A 210 -11.72 -9.48 13.49
C ILE A 210 -12.82 -9.55 14.56
N PRO A 211 -12.57 -10.19 15.72
CA PRO A 211 -13.49 -10.11 16.86
C PRO A 211 -13.63 -8.67 17.34
N ILE A 212 -14.85 -8.25 17.68
CA ILE A 212 -15.11 -6.91 18.22
C ILE A 212 -15.45 -6.95 19.71
N ASN A 213 -14.91 -5.97 20.45
CA ASN A 213 -15.20 -5.83 21.88
C ASN A 213 -16.64 -5.34 22.13
N SER A 214 -17.13 -5.52 23.36
CA SER A 214 -18.50 -5.14 23.74
C SER A 214 -18.81 -3.66 23.53
N LYS A 215 -17.81 -2.77 23.68
CA LYS A 215 -17.97 -1.33 23.47
C LYS A 215 -18.32 -1.03 22.00
N LEU A 216 -17.53 -1.54 21.06
CA LEU A 216 -17.78 -1.34 19.63
C LEU A 216 -19.08 -2.04 19.19
N TYR A 217 -19.33 -3.26 19.70
CA TYR A 217 -20.57 -4.00 19.41
C TYR A 217 -21.82 -3.18 19.75
N ASN A 218 -21.87 -2.59 20.95
CA ASN A 218 -23.03 -1.79 21.38
C ASN A 218 -23.23 -0.55 20.50
N ILE A 219 -22.14 0.14 20.14
CA ILE A 219 -22.18 1.31 19.25
C ILE A 219 -22.69 0.91 17.85
N LEU A 220 -22.17 -0.18 17.28
CA LEU A 220 -22.61 -0.69 15.98
C LEU A 220 -24.09 -1.07 16.00
N LYS A 221 -24.55 -1.74 17.06
CA LYS A 221 -25.95 -2.17 17.21
C LYS A 221 -26.89 -0.98 17.27
N GLN A 222 -26.51 0.07 17.99
CA GLN A 222 -27.29 1.30 18.09
C GLN A 222 -27.37 2.06 16.76
N ILE A 223 -26.24 2.23 16.06
CA ILE A 223 -26.18 3.06 14.85
C ILE A 223 -26.72 2.33 13.61
N ARG A 224 -26.63 1.00 13.55
CA ARG A 224 -27.11 0.21 12.40
C ARG A 224 -28.54 0.58 12.00
N GLY A 225 -29.43 0.76 12.99
CA GLY A 225 -30.82 1.17 12.76
C GLY A 225 -31.51 0.31 11.70
N LYS A 226 -32.09 0.95 10.68
CA LYS A 226 -32.80 0.32 9.56
C LYS A 226 -31.91 0.02 8.33
N SER A 227 -30.58 0.11 8.46
CA SER A 227 -29.66 -0.12 7.33
C SER A 227 -29.80 -1.55 6.79
N LYS A 228 -29.81 -1.68 5.46
CA LYS A 228 -29.84 -2.98 4.77
C LYS A 228 -28.48 -3.65 4.89
N LYS A 229 -28.46 -4.98 4.81
CA LYS A 229 -27.21 -5.77 4.81
C LYS A 229 -26.24 -5.32 3.70
N THR A 230 -26.77 -4.99 2.53
CA THR A 230 -25.97 -4.56 1.39
C THR A 230 -25.46 -3.13 1.49
N ASP A 231 -25.91 -2.31 2.45
CA ASP A 231 -25.49 -0.91 2.53
C ASP A 231 -24.04 -0.78 3.03
N PHE A 232 -23.31 0.19 2.48
CA PHE A 232 -22.00 0.57 3.02
C PHE A 232 -22.16 1.19 4.41
N VAL A 233 -21.30 0.79 5.35
CA VAL A 233 -21.36 1.25 6.75
C VAL A 233 -21.19 2.77 6.85
N LEU A 234 -20.38 3.39 5.99
CA LEU A 234 -20.09 4.84 6.08
C LEU A 234 -21.14 5.75 5.44
N THR A 235 -22.10 5.19 4.68
CA THR A 235 -23.08 5.97 3.92
C THR A 235 -24.52 5.54 4.16
N GLY A 236 -24.76 4.29 4.58
CA GLY A 236 -26.11 3.75 4.70
C GLY A 236 -26.79 3.55 3.35
N SER A 237 -26.01 3.41 2.28
CA SER A 237 -26.48 3.20 0.91
C SER A 237 -25.76 2.02 0.27
N SER A 238 -26.48 1.23 -0.53
CA SER A 238 -25.92 0.16 -1.34
C SER A 238 -25.10 0.66 -2.53
N GLU A 239 -25.38 1.89 -3.00
CA GLU A 239 -24.86 2.46 -4.24
C GLU A 239 -23.74 3.48 -4.01
N HIS A 240 -23.76 4.19 -2.89
CA HIS A 240 -22.80 5.26 -2.61
C HIS A 240 -21.77 4.80 -1.59
N TYR A 241 -20.50 4.81 -1.97
CA TYR A 241 -19.37 4.59 -1.06
C TYR A 241 -18.65 5.90 -0.74
N VAL A 242 -17.85 5.90 0.34
CA VAL A 242 -16.92 7.00 0.61
C VAL A 242 -15.55 6.66 0.04
N GLU A 243 -15.06 7.50 -0.87
CA GLU A 243 -13.74 7.33 -1.46
C GLU A 243 -12.64 7.62 -0.41
N PRO A 244 -11.56 6.80 -0.31
CA PRO A 244 -10.57 6.90 0.75
C PRO A 244 -9.91 8.27 0.92
N ARG A 245 -9.62 8.99 -0.17
CA ARG A 245 -9.03 10.33 -0.09
C ARG A 245 -10.00 11.32 0.55
N ASN A 246 -11.27 11.28 0.16
CA ASN A 246 -12.32 12.10 0.77
C ASN A 246 -12.48 11.78 2.26
N TYR A 247 -12.40 10.49 2.62
CA TYR A 247 -12.48 10.08 4.02
C TYR A 247 -11.27 10.53 4.85
N GLN A 248 -10.07 10.56 4.26
CA GLN A 248 -8.88 11.14 4.92
C GLN A 248 -9.01 12.65 5.15
N TYR A 249 -9.64 13.39 4.23
CA TYR A 249 -9.94 14.81 4.44
C TYR A 249 -10.95 14.98 5.57
N HIS A 250 -12.04 14.20 5.55
CA HIS A 250 -13.03 14.20 6.62
C HIS A 250 -12.41 13.89 7.99
N PHE A 251 -11.51 12.92 8.08
CA PHE A 251 -10.76 12.62 9.30
C PHE A 251 -9.94 13.82 9.81
N LYS A 252 -9.27 14.55 8.92
CA LYS A 252 -8.52 15.76 9.32
C LYS A 252 -9.44 16.84 9.89
N GLU A 253 -10.64 17.00 9.34
CA GLU A 253 -11.65 17.92 9.86
C GLU A 253 -12.14 17.48 11.26
N ILE A 254 -12.38 16.19 11.46
CA ILE A 254 -12.75 15.66 12.78
C ILE A 254 -11.63 15.89 13.80
N LEU A 255 -10.37 15.67 13.45
CA LEU A 255 -9.24 15.96 14.34
C LEU A 255 -9.22 17.44 14.75
N LYS A 256 -9.41 18.35 13.78
CA LYS A 256 -9.47 19.79 14.04
C LYS A 256 -10.61 20.14 14.99
N ARG A 257 -11.82 19.64 14.73
CA ARG A 257 -13.02 19.91 15.54
C ARG A 257 -12.95 19.31 16.95
N SER A 258 -12.34 18.13 17.08
CA SER A 258 -12.12 17.45 18.37
C SER A 258 -10.92 18.00 19.16
N LYS A 259 -10.22 19.02 18.64
CA LYS A 259 -9.01 19.61 19.25
C LYS A 259 -7.93 18.56 19.52
N VAL A 260 -7.76 17.63 18.57
CA VAL A 260 -6.70 16.63 18.54
C VAL A 260 -5.64 17.07 17.53
N LYS A 261 -4.36 16.74 17.78
CA LYS A 261 -3.28 17.04 16.85
C LYS A 261 -3.56 16.45 15.46
N LYS A 262 -2.95 17.05 14.45
CA LYS A 262 -3.07 16.59 13.07
C LYS A 262 -2.31 15.27 12.88
N TYR A 263 -3.04 14.22 12.53
CA TYR A 263 -2.50 12.90 12.21
C TYR A 263 -2.91 12.46 10.82
N LYS A 264 -2.19 11.46 10.29
CA LYS A 264 -2.62 10.72 9.10
C LYS A 264 -3.64 9.66 9.51
N PHE A 265 -4.53 9.25 8.62
CA PHE A 265 -5.56 8.24 8.93
C PHE A 265 -4.96 6.93 9.44
N HIS A 266 -3.80 6.51 8.90
CA HIS A 266 -3.14 5.27 9.32
C HIS A 266 -2.65 5.28 10.77
N THR A 267 -2.54 6.46 11.40
CA THR A 267 -2.24 6.60 12.83
C THR A 267 -3.30 5.92 13.71
N LEU A 268 -4.56 5.80 13.27
CA LEU A 268 -5.59 5.05 13.99
C LEU A 268 -5.21 3.58 14.14
N ARG A 269 -4.72 2.96 13.06
CA ARG A 269 -4.24 1.58 13.06
C ARG A 269 -2.98 1.41 13.90
N HIS A 270 -2.04 2.35 13.82
CA HIS A 270 -0.86 2.33 14.68
C HIS A 270 -1.25 2.40 16.16
N THR A 271 -2.20 3.26 16.49
CA THR A 271 -2.73 3.40 17.86
C THR A 271 -3.43 2.13 18.33
N PHE A 272 -4.24 1.50 17.47
CA PHE A 272 -4.85 0.21 17.77
C PHE A 272 -3.80 -0.87 18.07
N ALA A 273 -2.81 -1.02 17.19
CA ALA A 273 -1.75 -2.02 17.34
C ALA A 273 -0.92 -1.82 18.60
N THR A 274 -0.51 -0.58 18.90
CA THR A 274 0.22 -0.26 20.14
C THR A 274 -0.62 -0.58 21.37
N ASN A 275 -1.91 -0.22 21.38
CA ASN A 275 -2.79 -0.54 22.51
C ASN A 275 -2.94 -2.05 22.73
N CYS A 276 -3.01 -2.85 21.66
CA CYS A 276 -3.06 -4.31 21.76
C CYS A 276 -1.78 -4.88 22.40
N ILE A 277 -0.61 -4.38 21.98
CA ILE A 277 0.68 -4.80 22.55
C ILE A 277 0.78 -4.39 24.02
N GLU A 278 0.40 -3.16 24.36
CA GLU A 278 0.40 -2.68 25.75
C GLU A 278 -0.57 -3.48 26.66
N ALA A 279 -1.67 -3.97 26.08
CA ALA A 279 -2.60 -4.88 26.73
C ALA A 279 -2.07 -6.32 26.86
N GLY A 280 -0.91 -6.63 26.25
CA GLY A 280 -0.27 -7.94 26.31
C GLY A 280 -0.71 -8.94 25.25
N MET A 281 -1.35 -8.49 24.16
CA MET A 281 -1.67 -9.35 23.02
C MET A 281 -0.39 -9.87 22.36
N ASP A 282 -0.36 -11.15 22.04
CA ASP A 282 0.77 -11.74 21.33
C ASP A 282 0.88 -11.17 19.90
N ILE A 283 2.12 -11.13 19.40
CA ILE A 283 2.46 -10.44 18.16
C ILE A 283 1.90 -11.17 16.94
N LYS A 284 1.80 -12.51 17.01
CA LYS A 284 1.25 -13.33 15.92
C LYS A 284 -0.24 -13.03 15.74
N SER A 285 -1.02 -13.11 16.82
CA SER A 285 -2.44 -12.78 16.83
C SER A 285 -2.69 -11.34 16.37
N LEU A 286 -1.88 -10.38 16.84
CA LEU A 286 -1.99 -9.01 16.36
C LEU A 286 -1.67 -8.90 14.86
N SER A 287 -0.66 -9.60 14.37
CA SER A 287 -0.29 -9.63 12.94
C SER A 287 -1.44 -10.16 12.07
N GLU A 288 -2.13 -11.20 12.55
CA GLU A 288 -3.29 -11.80 11.90
C GLU A 288 -4.49 -10.83 11.90
N ILE A 289 -4.81 -10.20 13.03
CA ILE A 289 -5.87 -9.18 13.12
C ILE A 289 -5.59 -7.98 12.23
N LEU A 290 -4.32 -7.57 12.12
CA LEU A 290 -3.90 -6.50 11.23
C LEU A 290 -3.89 -6.94 9.76
N GLY A 291 -3.81 -8.23 9.46
CA GLY A 291 -3.67 -8.74 8.09
C GLY A 291 -2.32 -8.32 7.50
N HIS A 292 -1.23 -8.56 8.23
CA HIS A 292 0.12 -8.45 7.70
C HIS A 292 0.55 -9.77 7.07
N ALA A 293 1.13 -9.72 5.86
CA ALA A 293 1.65 -10.91 5.18
C ALA A 293 2.93 -11.46 5.85
N ASP A 294 3.62 -10.64 6.62
CA ASP A 294 4.81 -11.02 7.37
C ASP A 294 4.73 -10.42 8.77
N VAL A 295 4.93 -11.26 9.79
CA VAL A 295 4.97 -10.87 11.21
C VAL A 295 6.09 -9.87 11.48
N SER A 296 7.18 -9.92 10.70
CA SER A 296 8.28 -8.96 10.77
C SER A 296 7.81 -7.51 10.59
N ILE A 297 6.72 -7.29 9.86
CA ILE A 297 6.11 -5.95 9.71
C ILE A 297 5.61 -5.46 11.07
N THR A 298 4.90 -6.31 11.82
CA THR A 298 4.40 -5.98 13.16
C THR A 298 5.57 -5.78 14.13
N LEU A 299 6.58 -6.64 14.06
CA LEU A 299 7.79 -6.53 14.87
C LEU A 299 8.54 -5.21 14.62
N ASN A 300 8.87 -4.94 13.37
CA ASN A 300 9.66 -3.77 12.98
C ASN A 300 8.95 -2.44 13.24
N ILE A 301 7.62 -2.45 13.24
CA ILE A 301 6.81 -1.24 13.47
C ILE A 301 6.57 -1.03 14.96
N TYR A 302 6.25 -2.08 15.73
CA TYR A 302 5.74 -1.90 17.10
C TYR A 302 6.57 -2.52 18.20
N VAL A 303 7.58 -3.34 17.89
CA VAL A 303 8.51 -3.89 18.90
C VAL A 303 9.63 -2.91 19.18
N HIS A 304 9.21 -1.74 19.65
CA HIS A 304 10.03 -0.90 20.50
C HIS A 304 9.39 -0.96 21.87
N SER A 305 9.81 -1.95 22.68
CA SER A 305 9.32 -2.04 24.05
C SER A 305 9.73 -0.77 24.78
N SER A 306 8.73 0.00 25.21
CA SER A 306 8.98 1.10 26.14
C SER A 306 9.65 0.52 27.39
N ASP A 307 10.54 1.25 28.03
CA ASP A 307 11.19 0.78 29.26
C ASP A 307 10.15 0.43 30.34
N LYS A 308 8.99 1.09 30.31
CA LYS A 308 7.83 0.76 31.14
C LYS A 308 7.30 -0.65 30.87
N ALA A 309 7.16 -1.04 29.60
CA ALA A 309 6.74 -2.39 29.24
C ALA A 309 7.80 -3.42 29.66
N LYS A 310 9.09 -3.13 29.41
CA LYS A 310 10.20 -4.00 29.84
C LYS A 310 10.18 -4.23 31.34
N ARG A 311 10.07 -3.15 32.15
CA ARG A 311 9.98 -3.24 33.62
C ARG A 311 8.78 -4.09 34.06
N LYS A 312 7.58 -3.84 33.51
CA LYS A 312 6.38 -4.62 33.82
C LYS A 312 6.53 -6.12 33.56
N TYR A 313 7.26 -6.51 32.51
CA TYR A 313 7.51 -7.93 32.23
C TYR A 313 8.62 -8.51 33.10
N LEU A 314 9.67 -7.75 33.41
CA LEU A 314 10.75 -8.18 34.30
C LEU A 314 10.29 -8.33 35.76
N GLU A 315 9.35 -7.49 36.22
CA GLU A 315 8.74 -7.61 37.56
C GLU A 315 7.89 -8.89 37.75
N LYS A 316 7.61 -9.62 36.66
CA LYS A 316 6.82 -10.87 36.69
C LYS A 316 7.69 -12.14 36.70
N ILE A 317 9.00 -12.00 36.61
CA ILE A 317 9.99 -13.10 36.68
C ILE A 317 10.49 -13.15 38.13
#